data_AF-L8JTP4-F1
#
_entry.id   AF-L8JTP4-F1
#
_cell.length_a   1.000
_cell.length_b   1.000
_cell.length_c   1.000
_cell.angle_alpha   90.00
_cell.angle_beta   90.00
_cell.angle_gamma   90.00
#
_symmetry.space_group_name_H-M   'P 1'
#
loop_
_entity.id
_entity.type
_entity.pdbx_description
1 polymer ?
#
loop_
_entity_poly.entity_id
_entity_poly.type
_entity_poly.pdbx_seq_one_letter_code
_entity_poly.pdbx_strand_id
1 'polypeptide(L)'
;MSKIKTLSETTYSLDAKVNFLRRRETYPGTSAVEAIETHMSWVFLTDGYVYKLKKPVRYDFLDFRKLESRYRYCMEEASINQPLAGDTYLGVIPLRVYRGALQLDGEGEAVDWLVKMKRLPEEYMLDVVIKEGTSDRESVLRAARKLVDFYHTSNSFTFTPSDFRQRLIKRIELNSEELLQKKFALERSQVLSITTDLIHFIMHRSDLFDQRIAEERIIECHGDLRPEHICLAPQPVIIDRVEFDWSLRIMDVAEELSFLMLECELLGEPSVGRLFLNTYEWKSEDKVPEELITFYKAKRAFLRAWLAIHHLLEKKYKKEEPKWRNICETYLQMAVDCCRKLVNR
;
A
#
# COMPACT_ATOMS: atom_id res chain seq x y z
N MET A 1 8.01 -33.40 0.24
CA MET A 1 7.15 -32.82 1.30
C MET A 1 7.86 -32.99 2.65
N SER A 2 8.71 -32.01 2.99
CA SER A 2 9.41 -31.98 4.28
C SER A 2 8.43 -31.58 5.38
N LYS A 3 8.24 -32.44 6.38
CA LYS A 3 7.39 -32.18 7.55
C LYS A 3 8.02 -31.03 8.35
N ILE A 4 7.42 -29.84 8.23
CA ILE A 4 7.69 -28.72 9.14
C ILE A 4 7.26 -29.19 10.53
N LYS A 5 8.23 -29.53 11.39
CA LYS A 5 7.98 -29.75 12.81
C LYS A 5 7.53 -28.41 13.40
N THR A 6 6.25 -28.32 13.70
CA THR A 6 5.64 -27.23 14.46
C THR A 6 6.09 -27.37 15.91
N LEU A 7 7.06 -26.57 16.39
CA LEU A 7 7.48 -26.55 17.79
C LEU A 7 7.74 -25.13 18.32
N SER A 8 7.21 -24.91 19.53
CA SER A 8 7.25 -23.78 20.46
C SER A 8 7.38 -22.36 19.92
N GLU A 9 6.29 -21.58 20.04
CA GLU A 9 6.40 -20.13 20.20
C GLU A 9 7.40 -19.80 21.34
N THR A 10 8.32 -18.90 21.03
CA THR A 10 9.21 -18.09 21.90
C THR A 10 10.38 -18.77 22.62
N THR A 11 11.49 -19.00 21.90
CA THR A 11 12.83 -18.95 22.51
C THR A 11 13.47 -17.56 22.42
N TYR A 12 13.14 -16.75 21.40
CA TYR A 12 13.67 -15.38 21.23
C TYR A 12 12.53 -14.37 21.06
N SER A 13 12.59 -13.29 21.84
CA SER A 13 11.65 -12.17 21.73
C SER A 13 11.84 -11.44 20.39
N LEU A 14 10.82 -10.68 19.96
CA LEU A 14 10.94 -9.79 18.80
C LEU A 14 12.14 -8.86 18.95
N ASP A 15 12.33 -8.27 20.14
CA ASP A 15 13.45 -7.36 20.41
C ASP A 15 14.80 -8.04 20.24
N ALA A 16 14.95 -9.30 20.68
CA ALA A 16 16.19 -10.05 20.48
C ALA A 16 16.49 -10.26 18.98
N LYS A 17 15.46 -10.59 18.19
CA LYS A 17 15.58 -10.74 16.73
C LYS A 17 15.95 -9.41 16.06
N VAL A 18 15.27 -8.33 16.42
CA VAL A 18 15.52 -6.98 15.88
C VAL A 18 16.92 -6.50 16.24
N ASN A 19 17.36 -6.68 17.49
CA ASN A 19 18.70 -6.32 17.93
C ASN A 19 19.80 -7.09 17.21
N PHE A 20 19.55 -8.35 16.86
CA PHE A 20 20.46 -9.14 16.02
C PHE A 20 20.48 -8.60 14.58
N LEU A 21 19.31 -8.35 13.99
CA LEU A 21 19.17 -7.86 12.61
C LEU A 21 19.63 -6.40 12.42
N ARG A 22 19.82 -5.63 13.49
CA ARG A 22 20.42 -4.28 13.44
C ARG A 22 21.94 -4.28 13.33
N ARG A 23 22.60 -5.41 13.58
CA ARG A 23 24.07 -5.52 13.55
C ARG A 23 24.53 -5.64 12.11
N ARG A 24 25.49 -4.81 11.68
CA ARG A 24 26.09 -4.92 10.35
C ARG A 24 26.75 -6.29 10.13
N GLU A 25 27.29 -6.89 11.19
CA GLU A 25 27.96 -8.21 11.16
C GLU A 25 27.00 -9.35 10.77
N THR A 26 25.69 -9.13 10.87
CA THR A 26 24.67 -10.08 10.40
C THR A 26 24.64 -10.19 8.88
N TYR A 27 25.15 -9.18 8.15
CA TYR A 27 25.08 -9.08 6.70
C TYR A 27 26.49 -9.01 6.09
N PRO A 28 26.88 -10.00 5.28
CA PRO A 28 28.20 -9.99 4.64
C PRO A 28 28.41 -8.75 3.77
N GLY A 29 29.52 -8.04 4.01
CA GLY A 29 29.94 -6.90 3.18
C GLY A 29 29.19 -5.58 3.41
N THR A 30 28.30 -5.52 4.40
CA THR A 30 27.51 -4.31 4.70
C THR A 30 28.27 -3.35 5.62
N SER A 31 28.29 -2.07 5.24
CA SER A 31 28.89 -0.99 6.03
C SER A 31 27.99 -0.54 7.20
N ALA A 32 26.69 -0.38 6.95
CA ALA A 32 25.70 0.07 7.94
C ALA A 32 24.33 -0.58 7.74
N VAL A 33 23.52 -0.60 8.79
CA VAL A 33 22.15 -1.09 8.75
C VAL A 33 21.21 -0.03 9.31
N GLU A 34 20.30 0.44 8.47
CA GLU A 34 19.18 1.27 8.92
C GLU A 34 17.98 0.37 9.22
N ALA A 35 17.35 0.57 10.38
CA ALA A 35 16.20 -0.21 10.81
C ALA A 35 14.96 0.68 10.89
N ILE A 36 14.02 0.46 9.96
CA ILE A 36 12.76 1.18 9.87
C ILE A 36 11.66 0.31 10.47
N GLU A 37 10.92 0.85 11.42
CA GLU A 37 9.74 0.19 11.97
C GLU A 37 8.48 0.66 11.24
N THR A 38 7.71 -0.27 10.67
CA THR A 38 6.38 0.03 10.12
C THR A 38 5.28 -0.37 11.09
N HIS A 39 4.01 -0.29 10.69
CA HIS A 39 2.92 -0.82 11.52
C HIS A 39 3.09 -2.34 11.77
N MET A 40 3.34 -3.11 10.70
CA MET A 40 3.33 -4.59 10.73
C MET A 40 4.70 -5.25 10.65
N SER A 41 5.77 -4.52 10.31
CA SER A 41 7.08 -5.10 10.03
C SER A 41 8.24 -4.25 10.57
N TRP A 42 9.42 -4.85 10.63
CA TRP A 42 10.70 -4.17 10.64
C TRP A 42 11.36 -4.34 9.26
N VAL A 43 11.94 -3.28 8.75
CA VAL A 43 12.69 -3.25 7.48
C VAL A 43 14.13 -2.87 7.79
N PHE A 44 15.07 -3.71 7.36
CA PHE A 44 16.51 -3.51 7.56
C PHE A 44 17.16 -3.19 6.21
N LEU A 45 17.54 -1.94 6.01
CA LEU A 45 18.22 -1.47 4.80
C LEU A 45 19.73 -1.67 4.99
N THR A 46 20.34 -2.45 4.10
CA THR A 46 21.80 -2.66 4.00
C THR A 46 22.32 -2.02 2.72
N ASP A 47 23.61 -2.12 2.41
CA ASP A 47 24.18 -1.46 1.22
C ASP A 47 23.54 -1.97 -0.08
N GLY A 48 23.35 -3.29 -0.23
CA GLY A 48 22.82 -3.90 -1.46
C GLY A 48 21.45 -4.57 -1.32
N TYR A 49 20.96 -4.79 -0.10
CA TYR A 49 19.76 -5.57 0.16
C TYR A 49 18.85 -4.94 1.21
N VAL A 50 17.58 -5.33 1.17
CA VAL A 50 16.58 -5.02 2.18
C VAL A 50 16.03 -6.32 2.74
N TYR A 51 15.86 -6.35 4.06
CA TYR A 51 15.30 -7.51 4.77
C TYR A 51 14.06 -7.06 5.56
N LYS A 52 12.91 -7.68 5.30
CA LYS A 52 11.65 -7.35 5.97
C LYS A 52 11.23 -8.47 6.90
N LEU A 53 11.19 -8.19 8.20
CA LEU A 53 10.72 -9.08 9.26
C LEU A 53 9.29 -8.69 9.68
N LYS A 54 8.32 -9.60 9.53
CA LYS A 54 6.94 -9.38 9.98
C LYS A 54 6.84 -9.50 11.51
N LYS A 55 6.11 -8.60 12.15
CA LYS A 55 5.90 -8.62 13.61
C LYS A 55 4.85 -9.66 14.00
N PRO A 56 4.93 -10.26 15.20
CA PRO A 56 3.93 -11.21 15.69
C PRO A 56 2.67 -10.49 16.21
N VAL A 57 1.96 -9.80 15.32
CA VAL A 57 0.77 -8.99 15.63
C VAL A 57 -0.51 -9.63 15.10
N ARG A 58 -1.66 -9.22 15.66
CA ARG A 58 -3.00 -9.59 15.16
C ARG A 58 -3.86 -8.34 15.03
N TYR A 59 -4.46 -8.20 13.85
CA TYR A 59 -5.51 -7.24 13.51
C TYR A 59 -6.72 -8.00 12.97
N ASP A 60 -7.83 -7.30 12.72
CA ASP A 60 -9.09 -7.93 12.28
C ASP A 60 -8.96 -8.65 10.94
N PHE A 61 -8.08 -8.15 10.06
CA PHE A 61 -7.82 -8.69 8.73
C PHE A 61 -6.52 -9.51 8.63
N LEU A 62 -5.78 -9.69 9.73
CA LEU A 62 -4.42 -10.23 9.70
C LEU A 62 -3.98 -10.89 11.01
N ASP A 63 -3.42 -12.10 10.94
CA ASP A 63 -2.81 -12.77 12.11
C ASP A 63 -1.40 -13.30 11.80
N PHE A 64 -0.39 -12.59 12.31
CA PHE A 64 1.03 -12.92 12.20
C PHE A 64 1.61 -13.53 13.47
N ARG A 65 0.80 -13.90 14.47
CA ARG A 65 1.33 -14.45 15.74
C ARG A 65 2.10 -15.76 15.53
N LYS A 66 1.56 -16.64 14.68
CA LYS A 66 2.17 -17.93 14.34
C LYS A 66 3.32 -17.78 13.34
N LEU A 67 4.38 -18.56 13.55
CA LEU A 67 5.55 -18.60 12.67
C LEU A 67 5.18 -19.02 11.24
N GLU A 68 4.29 -20.00 11.09
CA GLU A 68 3.81 -20.51 9.81
C GLU A 68 3.00 -19.45 9.05
N SER A 69 2.22 -18.64 9.77
CA SER A 69 1.53 -17.50 9.18
C SER A 69 2.53 -16.50 8.61
N ARG A 70 3.57 -16.13 9.37
CA ARG A 70 4.60 -15.20 8.88
C ARG A 70 5.33 -15.76 7.67
N TYR A 71 5.67 -17.05 7.66
CA TYR A 71 6.24 -17.69 6.48
C TYR A 71 5.34 -17.56 5.25
N ARG A 72 4.05 -17.93 5.38
CA ARG A 72 3.08 -17.87 4.28
C ARG A 72 2.95 -16.46 3.71
N TYR A 73 2.85 -15.44 4.56
CA TYR A 73 2.74 -14.06 4.09
C TYR A 73 4.05 -13.48 3.54
N CYS A 74 5.21 -13.93 4.01
CA CYS A 74 6.49 -13.58 3.38
C CYS A 74 6.58 -14.19 1.96
N MET A 75 6.12 -15.44 1.78
CA MET A 75 6.07 -16.08 0.47
C MET A 75 5.08 -15.39 -0.46
N GLU A 76 3.89 -15.06 0.05
CA GLU A 76 2.87 -14.30 -0.69
C GLU A 76 3.44 -12.96 -1.15
N GLU A 77 4.04 -12.17 -0.25
CA GLU A 77 4.64 -10.88 -0.58
C GLU A 77 5.69 -10.99 -1.69
N ALA A 78 6.60 -11.98 -1.60
CA ALA A 78 7.61 -12.20 -2.62
C ALA A 78 7.01 -12.60 -3.98
N SER A 79 5.93 -13.39 -3.96
CA SER A 79 5.25 -13.87 -5.17
C SER A 79 4.45 -12.76 -5.86
N ILE A 80 3.57 -12.08 -5.13
CA ILE A 80 2.64 -11.12 -5.72
C ILE A 80 3.36 -9.90 -6.30
N ASN A 81 4.52 -9.53 -5.76
CA ASN A 81 5.24 -8.36 -6.26
C ASN A 81 6.02 -8.66 -7.55
N GLN A 82 6.32 -9.92 -7.88
CA GLN A 82 7.15 -10.25 -9.05
C GLN A 82 6.72 -9.61 -10.38
N PRO A 83 5.44 -9.59 -10.78
CA PRO A 83 5.02 -9.01 -12.06
C PRO A 83 5.41 -7.53 -12.22
N LEU A 84 5.42 -6.79 -11.10
CA LEU A 84 5.71 -5.36 -11.06
C LEU A 84 7.13 -5.05 -10.57
N ALA A 85 7.76 -5.96 -9.84
CA ALA A 85 9.06 -5.74 -9.21
C ALA A 85 10.21 -6.48 -9.90
N GLY A 86 9.93 -7.35 -10.88
CA GLY A 86 10.93 -8.16 -11.55
C GLY A 86 11.73 -9.01 -10.55
N ASP A 87 13.05 -8.94 -10.62
CA ASP A 87 13.97 -9.69 -9.75
C ASP A 87 14.34 -8.96 -8.44
N THR A 88 13.58 -7.92 -8.07
CA THR A 88 13.80 -7.18 -6.81
C THR A 88 13.54 -8.06 -5.60
N TYR A 89 12.50 -8.92 -5.63
CA TYR A 89 12.20 -9.86 -4.55
C TYR A 89 12.98 -11.16 -4.76
N LEU A 90 13.99 -11.37 -3.93
CA LEU A 90 14.92 -12.51 -4.01
C LEU A 90 14.37 -13.77 -3.34
N GLY A 91 13.29 -13.63 -2.56
CA GLY A 91 12.60 -14.72 -1.88
C GLY A 91 12.55 -14.55 -0.38
N VAL A 92 12.32 -15.66 0.32
CA VAL A 92 12.18 -15.70 1.77
C VAL A 92 13.36 -16.46 2.37
N ILE A 93 14.03 -15.84 3.34
CA ILE A 93 15.15 -16.43 4.06
C ILE A 93 14.80 -16.66 5.54
N PRO A 94 15.32 -17.72 6.16
CA PRO A 94 15.06 -18.02 7.55
C PRO A 94 15.97 -17.22 8.48
N LEU A 95 15.42 -16.73 9.58
CA LEU A 95 16.19 -16.41 10.78
C LEU A 95 16.22 -17.66 11.66
N ARG A 96 17.41 -18.16 11.96
CA ARG A 96 17.58 -19.45 12.65
C ARG A 96 18.30 -19.30 13.98
N VAL A 97 18.21 -20.33 14.80
CA VAL A 97 19.00 -20.51 16.01
C VAL A 97 19.81 -21.79 15.89
N TYR A 98 21.12 -21.66 16.08
CA TYR A 98 22.04 -22.78 16.16
C TYR A 98 22.90 -22.63 17.42
N ARG A 99 22.89 -23.66 18.29
CA ARG A 99 23.64 -23.67 19.56
C ARG A 99 23.42 -22.40 20.42
N GLY A 100 22.19 -21.89 20.46
CA GLY A 100 21.81 -20.71 21.25
C GLY A 100 22.22 -19.35 20.65
N ALA A 101 22.71 -19.33 19.40
CA ALA A 101 23.03 -18.09 18.68
C ALA A 101 22.09 -17.91 17.48
N LEU A 102 21.62 -16.68 17.27
CA LEU A 102 20.88 -16.31 16.07
C LEU A 102 21.80 -16.29 14.85
N GLN A 103 21.29 -16.79 13.72
CA GLN A 103 21.96 -16.79 12.43
C GLN A 103 20.96 -16.43 11.33
N LEU A 104 21.33 -15.52 10.43
CA LEU A 104 20.54 -15.23 9.24
C LEU A 104 20.95 -16.19 8.12
N ASP A 105 19.99 -16.91 7.55
CA ASP A 105 20.20 -17.87 6.47
C ASP A 105 21.26 -18.96 6.76
N GLY A 106 21.51 -19.23 8.06
CA GLY A 106 22.52 -20.19 8.53
C GLY A 106 21.99 -21.59 8.79
N GLU A 107 22.60 -22.28 9.75
CA GLU A 107 22.16 -23.60 10.22
C GLU A 107 21.14 -23.49 11.37
N GLY A 108 20.52 -24.61 11.73
CA GLY A 108 19.65 -24.72 12.90
C GLY A 108 18.16 -24.51 12.63
N GLU A 109 17.42 -24.25 13.70
CA GLU A 109 15.96 -24.19 13.67
C GLU A 109 15.47 -22.79 13.30
N ALA A 110 14.50 -22.68 12.39
CA ALA A 110 13.92 -21.40 12.01
C ALA A 110 13.05 -20.84 13.14
N VAL A 111 13.38 -19.63 13.58
CA VAL A 111 12.62 -18.87 14.59
C VAL A 111 11.87 -17.68 14.00
N ASP A 112 12.21 -17.27 12.77
CA ASP A 112 11.43 -16.33 11.97
C ASP A 112 11.77 -16.40 10.48
N TRP A 113 11.07 -15.59 9.68
CA TRP A 113 11.26 -15.50 8.23
C TRP A 113 11.38 -14.04 7.80
N LEU A 114 12.27 -13.77 6.86
CA LEU A 114 12.45 -12.45 6.27
C LEU A 114 12.24 -12.50 4.76
N VAL A 115 11.54 -11.50 4.22
CA VAL A 115 11.58 -11.25 2.78
C VAL A 115 12.89 -10.55 2.46
N LYS A 116 13.69 -11.12 1.56
CA LYS A 116 14.95 -10.55 1.08
C LYS A 116 14.71 -9.89 -0.27
N MET A 117 15.11 -8.62 -0.38
CA MET A 117 14.95 -7.82 -1.60
C MET A 117 16.27 -7.15 -1.97
N LYS A 118 16.46 -6.82 -3.25
CA LYS A 118 17.49 -5.87 -3.67
C LYS A 118 17.15 -4.48 -3.12
N ARG A 119 18.15 -3.72 -2.68
CA ARG A 119 17.96 -2.32 -2.33
C ARG A 119 17.75 -1.51 -3.61
N LEU A 120 16.61 -0.82 -3.69
CA LEU A 120 16.34 0.14 -4.74
C LEU A 120 17.06 1.45 -4.42
N PRO A 121 17.60 2.15 -5.44
CA PRO A 121 18.28 3.42 -5.24
C PRO A 121 17.26 4.50 -4.88
N GLU A 122 17.39 5.04 -3.66
CA GLU A 122 16.41 5.93 -3.03
C GLU A 122 16.20 7.22 -3.84
N GLU A 123 17.26 7.72 -4.46
CA GLU A 123 17.25 8.92 -5.29
C GLU A 123 16.40 8.79 -6.57
N TYR A 124 15.96 7.59 -6.91
CA TYR A 124 15.06 7.33 -8.04
C TYR A 124 13.65 6.89 -7.61
N MET A 125 13.35 6.88 -6.32
CA MET A 125 11.97 6.66 -5.84
C MET A 125 11.09 7.83 -6.27
N LEU A 126 9.86 7.55 -6.73
CA LEU A 126 9.02 8.57 -7.36
C LEU A 126 8.66 9.68 -6.37
N ASP A 127 8.47 9.36 -5.08
CA ASP A 127 8.22 10.38 -4.07
C ASP A 127 9.44 11.28 -3.83
N VAL A 128 10.66 10.74 -3.91
CA VAL A 128 11.92 11.50 -3.77
C VAL A 128 12.12 12.41 -4.98
N VAL A 129 12.02 11.90 -6.20
CA VAL A 129 12.21 12.72 -7.40
C VAL A 129 11.14 13.81 -7.56
N ILE A 130 9.92 13.58 -7.06
CA ILE A 130 8.89 14.62 -6.99
C ILE A 130 9.32 15.72 -6.01
N LYS A 131 9.68 15.35 -4.77
CA LYS A 131 10.07 16.32 -3.72
C LYS A 131 11.28 17.16 -4.12
N GLU A 132 12.25 16.54 -4.79
CA GLU A 132 13.48 17.20 -5.24
C GLU A 132 13.31 17.93 -6.60
N GLY A 133 12.16 17.79 -7.26
CA GLY A 133 11.91 18.40 -8.58
C GLY A 133 12.79 17.82 -9.70
N THR A 134 13.30 16.60 -9.53
CA THR A 134 14.21 15.91 -10.46
C THR A 134 13.49 14.89 -11.34
N SER A 135 12.15 14.85 -11.31
CA SER A 135 11.37 13.90 -12.09
C SER A 135 11.58 14.07 -13.60
N ASP A 136 12.09 13.02 -14.25
CA ASP A 136 12.23 12.96 -15.71
C ASP A 136 10.96 12.35 -16.34
N ARG A 137 10.39 13.06 -17.31
CA ARG A 137 9.15 12.67 -17.99
C ARG A 137 9.25 11.29 -18.64
N GLU A 138 10.35 10.97 -19.31
CA GLU A 138 10.52 9.68 -19.99
C GLU A 138 10.59 8.52 -19.01
N SER A 139 11.25 8.72 -17.87
CA SER A 139 11.33 7.73 -16.80
C SER A 139 9.98 7.47 -16.16
N VAL A 140 9.19 8.52 -15.90
CA VAL A 140 7.79 8.39 -15.45
C VAL A 140 6.93 7.68 -16.50
N LEU A 141 7.07 8.01 -17.78
CA LEU A 141 6.38 7.33 -18.89
C LEU A 141 6.69 5.83 -18.93
N ARG A 142 7.95 5.42 -18.72
CA ARG A 142 8.31 3.99 -18.63
C ARG A 142 7.61 3.31 -17.46
N ALA A 143 7.57 3.95 -16.29
CA ALA A 143 6.87 3.42 -15.12
C ALA A 143 5.37 3.28 -15.35
N ALA A 144 4.74 4.30 -15.95
CA ALA A 144 3.34 4.28 -16.33
C ALA A 144 3.03 3.17 -17.33
N ARG A 145 3.84 3.00 -18.38
CA ARG A 145 3.69 1.92 -19.36
C ARG A 145 3.74 0.54 -18.70
N LYS A 146 4.72 0.31 -17.83
CA LYS A 146 4.85 -0.95 -17.08
C LYS A 146 3.61 -1.26 -16.24
N LEU A 147 3.08 -0.26 -15.55
CA LEU A 147 1.86 -0.40 -14.74
C LEU A 147 0.64 -0.74 -15.62
N VAL A 148 0.51 -0.07 -16.77
CA VAL A 148 -0.56 -0.36 -17.72
C VAL A 148 -0.44 -1.75 -18.34
N ASP A 149 0.78 -2.18 -18.69
CA ASP A 149 1.03 -3.53 -19.19
C ASP A 149 0.64 -4.59 -18.14
N PHE A 150 0.93 -4.33 -16.87
CA PHE A 150 0.46 -5.15 -15.76
C PHE A 150 -1.08 -5.22 -15.71
N TYR A 151 -1.78 -4.08 -15.79
CA TYR A 151 -3.25 -4.05 -15.80
C TYR A 151 -3.87 -4.88 -16.93
N HIS A 152 -3.28 -4.85 -18.13
CA HIS A 152 -3.77 -5.65 -19.27
C HIS A 152 -3.62 -7.16 -19.04
N THR A 153 -2.68 -7.58 -18.21
CA THR A 153 -2.46 -9.01 -17.88
C THR A 153 -3.16 -9.46 -16.61
N SER A 154 -3.76 -8.53 -15.85
CA SER A 154 -4.47 -8.85 -14.62
C SER A 154 -5.85 -9.43 -14.91
N ASN A 155 -6.31 -10.34 -14.03
CA ASN A 155 -7.64 -10.91 -14.12
C ASN A 155 -8.71 -9.82 -13.89
N SER A 156 -9.75 -9.81 -14.72
CA SER A 156 -10.99 -9.08 -14.47
C SER A 156 -11.88 -9.83 -13.48
N PHE A 157 -12.70 -9.07 -12.75
CA PHE A 157 -13.64 -9.59 -11.76
C PHE A 157 -15.04 -9.07 -12.08
N THR A 158 -15.96 -10.01 -12.27
CA THR A 158 -17.36 -9.69 -12.52
C THR A 158 -18.08 -9.46 -11.20
N PHE A 159 -18.82 -8.34 -11.13
CA PHE A 159 -19.81 -8.07 -10.10
C PHE A 159 -21.15 -7.80 -10.80
N THR A 160 -22.28 -7.97 -10.11
CA THR A 160 -23.48 -7.27 -10.58
C THR A 160 -23.27 -5.76 -10.34
N PRO A 161 -23.82 -4.88 -11.19
CA PRO A 161 -23.66 -3.45 -10.98
C PRO A 161 -24.16 -2.99 -9.60
N SER A 162 -25.26 -3.57 -9.12
CA SER A 162 -25.78 -3.31 -7.78
C SER A 162 -24.81 -3.73 -6.66
N ASP A 163 -24.21 -4.91 -6.76
CA ASP A 163 -23.28 -5.41 -5.74
C ASP A 163 -22.02 -4.54 -5.66
N PHE A 164 -21.51 -4.10 -6.82
CA PHE A 164 -20.34 -3.22 -6.85
C PHE A 164 -20.62 -1.87 -6.21
N ARG A 165 -21.74 -1.23 -6.55
CA ARG A 165 -22.14 0.04 -5.92
C ARG A 165 -22.38 -0.13 -4.41
N GLN A 166 -23.04 -1.19 -3.99
CA GLN A 166 -23.25 -1.48 -2.56
C GLN A 166 -21.93 -1.70 -1.81
N ARG A 167 -20.95 -2.35 -2.45
CA ARG A 167 -19.59 -2.52 -1.90
C ARG A 167 -18.90 -1.16 -1.70
N LEU A 168 -19.04 -0.22 -2.64
CA LEU A 168 -18.50 1.13 -2.50
C LEU A 168 -19.17 1.89 -1.35
N ILE A 169 -20.51 1.89 -1.29
CA ILE A 169 -21.31 2.53 -0.23
C ILE A 169 -20.89 1.99 1.14
N LYS A 170 -20.86 0.66 1.30
CA LYS A 170 -20.48 0.02 2.57
C LYS A 170 -19.07 0.43 3.03
N ARG A 171 -18.11 0.54 2.11
CA ARG A 171 -16.75 1.00 2.44
C ARG A 171 -16.73 2.44 2.91
N ILE A 172 -17.52 3.31 2.30
CA ILE A 172 -17.65 4.72 2.71
C ILE A 172 -18.30 4.82 4.08
N GLU A 173 -19.38 4.08 4.31
CA GLU A 173 -20.08 4.02 5.61
C GLU A 173 -19.16 3.55 6.73
N LEU A 174 -18.41 2.46 6.52
CA LEU A 174 -17.44 1.95 7.50
C LEU A 174 -16.36 2.98 7.84
N ASN A 175 -15.79 3.65 6.83
CA ASN A 175 -14.80 4.72 7.07
C ASN A 175 -15.42 5.87 7.88
N SER A 176 -16.66 6.24 7.59
CA SER A 176 -17.41 7.27 8.31
C SER A 176 -17.66 6.87 9.77
N GLU A 177 -18.09 5.64 10.02
CA GLU A 177 -18.31 5.11 11.36
C GLU A 177 -17.03 5.14 12.20
N GLU A 178 -15.91 4.72 11.61
CA GLU A 178 -14.60 4.74 12.25
C GLU A 178 -14.12 6.16 12.56
N LEU A 179 -14.22 7.09 11.62
CA LEU A 179 -13.85 8.50 11.81
C LEU A 179 -14.71 9.20 12.88
N LEU A 180 -15.98 8.83 13.00
CA LEU A 180 -16.93 9.41 13.95
C LEU A 180 -16.80 8.86 15.37
N GLN A 181 -15.86 7.95 15.64
CA GLN A 181 -15.59 7.47 16.99
C GLN A 181 -15.16 8.63 17.90
N LYS A 182 -15.84 8.77 19.05
CA LYS A 182 -15.68 9.90 19.99
C LYS A 182 -14.23 10.22 20.38
N LYS A 183 -13.38 9.19 20.47
CA LYS A 183 -11.96 9.31 20.85
C LYS A 183 -11.12 10.14 19.86
N PHE A 184 -11.54 10.24 18.60
CA PHE A 184 -10.81 11.00 17.59
C PHE A 184 -11.15 12.49 17.61
N ALA A 185 -12.29 12.88 18.19
CA ALA A 185 -12.74 14.27 18.31
C ALA A 185 -12.72 15.06 16.98
N LEU A 186 -13.01 14.38 15.86
CA LEU A 186 -13.13 15.02 14.55
C LEU A 186 -14.46 15.77 14.41
N GLU A 187 -14.49 16.75 13.50
CA GLU A 187 -15.68 17.55 13.21
C GLU A 187 -16.75 16.69 12.50
N ARG A 188 -17.85 16.42 13.21
CA ARG A 188 -18.86 15.46 12.74
C ARG A 188 -19.54 15.89 11.45
N SER A 189 -19.84 17.18 11.27
CA SER A 189 -20.53 17.69 10.08
C SER A 189 -19.67 17.54 8.83
N GLN A 190 -18.36 17.79 8.91
CA GLN A 190 -17.42 17.54 7.80
C GLN A 190 -17.42 16.07 7.38
N VAL A 191 -17.24 15.13 8.32
CA VAL A 191 -17.23 13.68 8.01
C VAL A 191 -18.56 13.25 7.39
N LEU A 192 -19.70 13.67 7.97
CA LEU A 192 -21.02 13.33 7.44
C LEU A 192 -21.30 13.96 6.08
N SER A 193 -20.81 15.17 5.81
CA SER A 193 -20.94 15.83 4.50
C SER A 193 -20.22 15.03 3.42
N ILE A 194 -18.96 14.64 3.66
CA ILE A 194 -18.18 13.83 2.71
C ILE A 194 -18.91 12.50 2.44
N THR A 195 -19.36 11.81 3.50
CA THR A 195 -20.11 10.55 3.38
C THR A 195 -21.37 10.72 2.54
N THR A 196 -22.14 11.77 2.80
CA THR A 196 -23.40 12.05 2.08
C THR A 196 -23.13 12.34 0.61
N ASP A 197 -22.15 13.20 0.31
CA ASP A 197 -21.81 13.59 -1.06
C ASP A 197 -21.33 12.38 -1.89
N LEU A 198 -20.49 11.52 -1.30
CA LEU A 198 -20.00 10.32 -1.96
C LEU A 198 -21.12 9.32 -2.24
N ILE A 199 -21.99 9.04 -1.27
CA ILE A 199 -23.12 8.12 -1.45
C ILE A 199 -24.11 8.69 -2.47
N HIS A 200 -24.41 9.99 -2.39
CA HIS A 200 -25.26 10.69 -3.34
C HIS A 200 -24.71 10.57 -4.77
N PHE A 201 -23.40 10.75 -4.96
CA PHE A 201 -22.76 10.57 -6.26
C PHE A 201 -22.92 9.15 -6.80
N ILE A 202 -22.71 8.11 -5.99
CA ILE A 202 -22.92 6.71 -6.41
C ILE A 202 -24.35 6.46 -6.87
N MET A 203 -25.33 7.03 -6.18
CA MET A 203 -26.75 6.85 -6.51
C MET A 203 -27.14 7.59 -7.79
N HIS A 204 -26.69 8.83 -7.96
CA HIS A 204 -27.10 9.69 -9.08
C HIS A 204 -26.31 9.42 -10.37
N ARG A 205 -25.06 8.95 -10.24
CA ARG A 205 -24.17 8.61 -11.35
C ARG A 205 -23.88 7.12 -11.42
N SER A 206 -24.90 6.30 -11.13
CA SER A 206 -24.80 4.84 -11.17
C SER A 206 -24.35 4.32 -12.54
N ASP A 207 -24.74 5.00 -13.62
CA ASP A 207 -24.31 4.75 -15.00
C ASP A 207 -22.79 4.65 -15.13
N LEU A 208 -22.04 5.54 -14.47
CA LEU A 208 -20.58 5.54 -14.54
C LEU A 208 -20.00 4.24 -14.01
N PHE A 209 -20.45 3.78 -12.84
CA PHE A 209 -19.96 2.56 -12.21
C PHE A 209 -20.39 1.30 -12.97
N ASP A 210 -21.61 1.31 -13.50
CA ASP A 210 -22.18 0.19 -14.24
C ASP A 210 -21.42 -0.01 -15.56
N GLN A 211 -21.00 1.08 -16.20
CA GLN A 211 -20.12 1.04 -17.36
C GLN A 211 -18.75 0.43 -17.03
N ARG A 212 -18.14 0.76 -15.87
CA ARG A 212 -16.87 0.14 -15.45
C ARG A 212 -16.98 -1.38 -15.32
N ILE A 213 -18.12 -1.87 -14.84
CA ILE A 213 -18.41 -3.31 -14.76
C ILE A 213 -18.59 -3.92 -16.15
N ALA A 214 -19.40 -3.29 -17.00
CA ALA A 214 -19.68 -3.77 -18.35
C ALA A 214 -18.42 -3.85 -19.22
N GLU A 215 -17.45 -2.97 -18.98
CA GLU A 215 -16.16 -2.92 -19.67
C GLU A 215 -15.04 -3.69 -18.95
N GLU A 216 -15.38 -4.51 -17.94
CA GLU A 216 -14.43 -5.35 -17.19
C GLU A 216 -13.26 -4.57 -16.55
N ARG A 217 -13.49 -3.33 -16.14
CA ARG A 217 -12.46 -2.44 -15.57
C ARG A 217 -12.15 -2.71 -14.10
N ILE A 218 -12.82 -3.67 -13.48
CA ILE A 218 -12.53 -4.12 -12.11
C ILE A 218 -11.57 -5.29 -12.19
N ILE A 219 -10.33 -5.07 -11.79
CA ILE A 219 -9.24 -6.04 -11.94
C ILE A 219 -8.51 -6.26 -10.62
N GLU A 220 -7.57 -7.20 -10.61
CA GLU A 220 -6.56 -7.27 -9.54
C GLU A 220 -5.43 -6.25 -9.77
N CYS A 221 -5.53 -5.12 -9.08
CA CYS A 221 -4.59 -4.01 -9.11
C CYS A 221 -3.40 -4.21 -8.13
N HIS A 222 -2.66 -3.14 -7.85
CA HIS A 222 -1.65 -3.10 -6.80
C HIS A 222 -2.28 -3.11 -5.39
N GLY A 223 -3.38 -2.37 -5.21
CA GLY A 223 -4.19 -2.31 -3.99
C GLY A 223 -3.93 -1.09 -3.08
N ASP A 224 -2.79 -0.42 -3.27
CA ASP A 224 -2.37 0.73 -2.46
C ASP A 224 -1.20 1.47 -3.12
N LEU A 225 -1.29 1.69 -4.44
CA LEU A 225 -0.21 2.28 -5.23
C LEU A 225 0.06 3.73 -4.81
N ARG A 226 1.30 4.03 -4.42
CA ARG A 226 1.76 5.37 -4.03
C ARG A 226 3.12 5.69 -4.64
N PRO A 227 3.52 6.97 -4.69
CA PRO A 227 4.81 7.36 -5.26
C PRO A 227 6.01 6.66 -4.59
N GLU A 228 6.00 6.45 -3.27
CA GLU A 228 7.09 5.75 -2.58
C GLU A 228 7.20 4.24 -2.92
N HIS A 229 6.26 3.70 -3.70
CA HIS A 229 6.29 2.32 -4.17
C HIS A 229 6.88 2.17 -5.59
N ILE A 230 7.19 3.29 -6.25
CA ILE A 230 7.63 3.30 -7.65
C ILE A 230 9.08 3.78 -7.71
N CYS A 231 10.00 2.90 -8.10
CA CYS A 231 11.39 3.28 -8.43
C CYS A 231 11.53 3.41 -9.95
N LEU A 232 12.15 4.48 -10.42
CA LEU A 232 12.28 4.79 -11.85
C LEU A 232 13.49 4.12 -12.54
N ALA A 233 14.50 3.63 -11.79
CA ALA A 233 15.82 3.34 -12.35
C ALA A 233 16.34 1.90 -12.19
N PRO A 234 17.21 1.45 -13.13
CA PRO A 234 17.31 1.92 -14.52
C PRO A 234 16.08 1.48 -15.34
N GLN A 235 15.41 0.42 -14.90
CA GLN A 235 14.11 -0.03 -15.34
C GLN A 235 13.10 0.20 -14.22
N PRO A 236 11.85 0.58 -14.51
CA PRO A 236 10.88 0.81 -13.47
C PRO A 236 10.60 -0.45 -12.65
N VAL A 237 10.57 -0.28 -11.33
CA VAL A 237 10.22 -1.31 -10.35
C VAL A 237 9.08 -0.75 -9.50
N ILE A 238 8.00 -1.51 -9.36
CA ILE A 238 6.87 -1.16 -8.49
C ILE A 238 6.74 -2.26 -7.44
N ILE A 239 6.77 -1.87 -6.16
CA ILE A 239 6.88 -2.78 -4.99
C ILE A 239 5.73 -2.58 -4.00
N ASP A 240 5.66 -3.43 -2.98
CA ASP A 240 4.72 -3.31 -1.83
C ASP A 240 3.23 -3.39 -2.21
N ARG A 241 2.90 -4.26 -3.17
CA ARG A 241 1.50 -4.70 -3.39
C ARG A 241 0.95 -5.30 -2.09
N VAL A 242 -0.31 -5.00 -1.79
CA VAL A 242 -0.99 -5.42 -0.55
C VAL A 242 -1.04 -6.95 -0.46
N GLU A 243 -0.29 -7.57 0.46
CA GLU A 243 -0.17 -9.03 0.57
C GLU A 243 -1.16 -9.69 1.52
N PHE A 244 -1.72 -8.91 2.46
CA PHE A 244 -2.46 -9.47 3.58
C PHE A 244 -3.97 -9.64 3.32
N ASP A 245 -4.52 -8.87 2.39
CA ASP A 245 -5.94 -8.92 2.00
C ASP A 245 -6.08 -8.71 0.49
N TRP A 246 -6.35 -9.81 -0.22
CA TRP A 246 -6.54 -9.81 -1.67
C TRP A 246 -7.72 -8.94 -2.12
N SER A 247 -8.77 -8.80 -1.28
CA SER A 247 -9.94 -8.00 -1.62
C SER A 247 -9.65 -6.50 -1.70
N LEU A 248 -8.52 -6.06 -1.13
CA LEU A 248 -8.01 -4.70 -1.27
C LEU A 248 -7.33 -4.47 -2.62
N ARG A 249 -6.90 -5.52 -3.33
CA ARG A 249 -6.36 -5.41 -4.70
C ARG A 249 -7.44 -5.40 -5.77
N ILE A 250 -8.62 -5.95 -5.49
CA ILE A 250 -9.74 -5.98 -6.45
C ILE A 250 -10.47 -4.64 -6.46
N MET A 251 -10.19 -3.80 -7.46
CA MET A 251 -10.79 -2.47 -7.62
C MET A 251 -10.84 -2.04 -9.08
N ASP A 252 -11.51 -0.92 -9.34
CA ASP A 252 -11.46 -0.25 -10.63
C ASP A 252 -10.04 0.31 -10.87
N VAL A 253 -9.50 0.14 -12.08
CA VAL A 253 -8.22 0.76 -12.47
C VAL A 253 -8.28 2.29 -12.30
N ALA A 254 -9.42 2.89 -12.58
CA ALA A 254 -9.63 4.33 -12.37
C ALA A 254 -9.52 4.71 -10.88
N GLU A 255 -9.88 3.84 -9.94
CA GLU A 255 -9.69 4.08 -8.51
C GLU A 255 -8.21 4.12 -8.15
N GLU A 256 -7.43 3.15 -8.60
CA GLU A 256 -5.99 3.07 -8.30
C GLU A 256 -5.22 4.25 -8.89
N LEU A 257 -5.48 4.60 -10.15
CA LEU A 257 -4.83 5.74 -10.80
C LEU A 257 -5.25 7.07 -10.19
N SER A 258 -6.53 7.22 -9.81
CA SER A 258 -7.01 8.41 -9.09
C SER A 258 -6.34 8.55 -7.72
N PHE A 259 -6.06 7.43 -7.04
CA PHE A 259 -5.31 7.44 -5.79
C PHE A 259 -3.86 7.88 -6.01
N LEU A 260 -3.16 7.32 -7.00
CA LEU A 260 -1.79 7.75 -7.32
C LEU A 260 -1.73 9.24 -7.67
N MET A 261 -2.72 9.75 -8.41
CA MET A 261 -2.86 11.18 -8.71
C MET A 261 -3.01 12.02 -7.45
N LEU A 262 -3.87 11.61 -6.51
CA LEU A 262 -4.06 12.29 -5.22
C LEU A 262 -2.73 12.40 -4.45
N GLU A 263 -1.96 11.32 -4.39
CA GLU A 263 -0.69 11.30 -3.66
C GLU A 263 0.39 12.14 -4.36
N CYS A 264 0.45 12.14 -5.70
CA CYS A 264 1.35 13.05 -6.43
C CYS A 264 0.98 14.53 -6.22
N GLU A 265 -0.32 14.85 -6.15
CA GLU A 265 -0.82 16.20 -5.81
C GLU A 265 -0.38 16.63 -4.40
N LEU A 266 -0.45 15.73 -3.43
CA LEU A 266 0.03 15.98 -2.06
C LEU A 266 1.54 16.23 -1.99
N LEU A 267 2.31 15.59 -2.87
CA LEU A 267 3.75 15.81 -2.97
C LEU A 267 4.12 17.07 -3.77
N GLY A 268 3.14 17.76 -4.36
CA GLY A 268 3.34 19.03 -5.08
C GLY A 268 3.49 18.90 -6.60
N GLU A 269 3.40 17.70 -7.18
CA GLU A 269 3.52 17.48 -8.63
C GLU A 269 2.31 16.74 -9.23
N PRO A 270 1.16 17.43 -9.42
CA PRO A 270 -0.03 16.84 -10.04
C PRO A 270 0.22 16.30 -11.46
N SER A 271 1.18 16.89 -12.17
CA SER A 271 1.52 16.57 -13.55
C SER A 271 2.01 15.11 -13.69
N VAL A 272 2.73 14.61 -12.69
CA VAL A 272 3.26 13.24 -12.64
C VAL A 272 2.13 12.23 -12.56
N GLY A 273 1.21 12.39 -11.61
CA GLY A 273 0.04 11.51 -11.49
C GLY A 273 -0.83 11.52 -12.74
N ARG A 274 -1.06 12.70 -13.33
CA ARG A 274 -1.83 12.84 -14.58
C ARG A 274 -1.16 12.11 -15.75
N LEU A 275 0.17 12.03 -15.78
CA LEU A 275 0.91 11.28 -16.81
C LEU A 275 0.64 9.77 -16.74
N PHE A 276 0.50 9.19 -15.54
CA PHE A 276 0.08 7.79 -15.38
C PHE A 276 -1.31 7.54 -15.96
N LEU A 277 -2.29 8.38 -15.58
CA LEU A 277 -3.65 8.29 -16.11
C LEU A 277 -3.67 8.45 -17.64
N ASN A 278 -3.04 9.49 -18.18
CA ASN A 278 -3.01 9.72 -19.63
C ASN A 278 -2.38 8.55 -20.39
N THR A 279 -1.35 7.93 -19.82
CA THR A 279 -0.70 6.76 -20.41
C THR A 279 -1.64 5.56 -20.41
N TYR A 280 -2.39 5.36 -19.32
CA TYR A 280 -3.43 4.34 -19.26
C TYR A 280 -4.49 4.57 -20.34
N GLU A 281 -5.14 5.73 -20.35
CA GLU A 281 -6.23 6.01 -21.29
C GLU A 281 -5.78 5.93 -22.77
N TRP A 282 -4.52 6.27 -23.05
CA TRP A 282 -3.96 6.16 -24.40
C TRP A 282 -3.73 4.70 -24.81
N LYS A 283 -3.24 3.84 -23.91
CA LYS A 283 -2.93 2.45 -24.22
C LYS A 283 -4.13 1.51 -24.15
N SER A 284 -5.04 1.74 -23.22
CA SER A 284 -6.21 0.88 -22.98
C SER A 284 -7.46 1.36 -23.73
N GLU A 285 -7.39 2.54 -24.35
CA GLU A 285 -8.53 3.26 -24.96
C GLU A 285 -9.68 3.53 -23.97
N ASP A 286 -9.43 3.35 -22.67
CA ASP A 286 -10.37 3.62 -21.58
C ASP A 286 -10.32 5.10 -21.21
N LYS A 287 -11.31 5.87 -21.63
CA LYS A 287 -11.43 7.29 -21.27
C LYS A 287 -12.20 7.43 -19.97
N VAL A 288 -11.50 7.83 -18.90
CA VAL A 288 -12.10 7.89 -17.57
C VAL A 288 -12.73 9.27 -17.36
N PRO A 289 -14.03 9.36 -17.06
CA PRO A 289 -14.69 10.65 -16.80
C PRO A 289 -14.05 11.39 -15.63
N GLU A 290 -13.81 12.70 -15.78
CA GLU A 290 -13.12 13.53 -14.76
C GLU A 290 -13.88 13.57 -13.42
N GLU A 291 -15.20 13.44 -13.46
CA GLU A 291 -16.05 13.32 -12.28
C GLU A 291 -15.88 11.97 -11.55
N LEU A 292 -15.65 10.87 -12.28
CA LEU A 292 -15.32 9.57 -11.68
C LEU A 292 -13.94 9.60 -11.02
N ILE A 293 -12.96 10.25 -11.67
CA ILE A 293 -11.63 10.51 -11.11
C ILE A 293 -11.76 11.32 -9.81
N THR A 294 -12.55 12.40 -9.84
CA THR A 294 -12.79 13.27 -8.67
C THR A 294 -13.46 12.49 -7.54
N PHE A 295 -14.45 11.64 -7.85
CA PHE A 295 -15.09 10.75 -6.88
C PHE A 295 -14.09 9.78 -6.24
N TYR A 296 -13.26 9.10 -7.03
CA TYR A 296 -12.29 8.16 -6.49
C TYR A 296 -11.20 8.85 -5.65
N LYS A 297 -10.76 10.05 -6.05
CA LYS A 297 -9.89 10.89 -5.21
C LYS A 297 -10.53 11.21 -3.87
N ALA A 298 -11.78 11.68 -3.84
CA ALA A 298 -12.50 11.97 -2.60
C ALA A 298 -12.62 10.73 -1.70
N LYS A 299 -13.05 9.59 -2.27
CA LYS A 299 -13.17 8.32 -1.55
C LYS A 299 -11.85 7.84 -0.97
N ARG A 300 -10.75 7.95 -1.73
CA ARG A 300 -9.41 7.53 -1.27
C ARG A 300 -8.85 8.48 -0.22
N ALA A 301 -9.02 9.79 -0.38
CA ALA A 301 -8.67 10.77 0.64
C ALA A 301 -9.42 10.47 1.96
N PHE A 302 -10.71 10.17 1.89
CA PHE A 302 -11.51 9.80 3.07
C PHE A 302 -11.00 8.53 3.77
N LEU A 303 -10.63 7.49 3.02
CA LEU A 303 -9.97 6.29 3.54
C LEU A 303 -8.62 6.63 4.20
N ARG A 304 -7.80 7.47 3.56
CA ARG A 304 -6.49 7.86 4.10
C ARG A 304 -6.58 8.68 5.37
N ALA A 305 -7.60 9.53 5.51
CA ALA A 305 -7.89 10.23 6.75
C ALA A 305 -8.14 9.24 7.90
N TRP A 306 -8.98 8.22 7.67
CA TRP A 306 -9.23 7.18 8.65
C TRP A 306 -7.95 6.43 9.03
N LEU A 307 -7.18 5.97 8.05
CA LEU A 307 -5.92 5.25 8.31
C LEU A 307 -4.91 6.11 9.09
N ALA A 308 -4.81 7.41 8.78
CA ALA A 308 -3.94 8.33 9.49
C ALA A 308 -4.34 8.47 10.97
N ILE A 309 -5.61 8.77 11.27
CA ILE A 309 -6.05 8.95 12.66
C ILE A 309 -6.02 7.64 13.46
N HIS A 310 -6.16 6.50 12.79
CA HIS A 310 -6.11 5.18 13.42
C HIS A 310 -4.74 4.87 14.06
N HIS A 311 -3.65 5.51 13.60
CA HIS A 311 -2.33 5.40 14.24
C HIS A 311 -2.36 5.82 15.72
N LEU A 312 -3.26 6.74 16.11
CA LEU A 312 -3.41 7.19 17.50
C LEU A 312 -3.88 6.09 18.47
N LEU A 313 -4.39 4.97 17.95
CA LEU A 313 -4.77 3.82 18.78
C LEU A 313 -3.56 3.05 19.31
N GLU A 314 -2.42 3.15 18.64
CA GLU A 314 -1.19 2.52 19.10
C GLU A 314 -0.43 3.42 20.07
N LYS A 315 -0.06 2.87 21.23
CA LYS A 315 0.66 3.60 22.28
C LYS A 315 1.94 4.28 21.76
N LYS A 316 2.64 3.67 20.80
CA LYS A 316 3.91 4.18 20.28
C LYS A 316 3.76 5.49 19.49
N TYR A 317 2.64 5.66 18.77
CA TYR A 317 2.39 6.84 17.94
C TYR A 317 1.72 7.98 18.70
N LYS A 318 1.33 7.79 19.96
CA LYS A 318 0.73 8.85 20.79
C LYS A 318 1.62 10.09 20.95
N LYS A 319 2.95 9.90 20.95
CA LYS A 319 3.90 11.02 21.00
C LYS A 319 3.95 11.83 19.69
N GLU A 320 3.51 11.24 18.60
CA GLU A 320 3.39 11.86 17.27
C GLU A 320 1.93 12.25 16.97
N GLU A 321 1.09 12.43 17.99
CA GLU A 321 -0.33 12.74 17.80
C GLU A 321 -0.57 13.95 16.87
N PRO A 322 0.12 15.10 17.03
CA PRO A 322 -0.07 16.25 16.15
C PRO A 322 0.20 15.92 14.67
N LYS A 323 1.21 15.08 14.38
CA LYS A 323 1.56 14.66 13.02
C LYS A 323 0.42 13.86 12.39
N TRP A 324 -0.08 12.84 13.08
CA TRP A 324 -1.13 11.97 12.54
C TRP A 324 -2.48 12.69 12.41
N ARG A 325 -2.78 13.62 13.31
CA ARG A 325 -3.93 14.52 13.17
C ARG A 325 -3.82 15.43 11.97
N ASN A 326 -2.67 16.08 11.78
CA ASN A 326 -2.44 16.94 10.63
C ASN A 326 -2.55 16.18 9.30
N ILE A 327 -2.03 14.95 9.23
CA ILE A 327 -2.20 14.08 8.05
C ILE A 327 -3.69 13.76 7.83
N CYS A 328 -4.42 13.37 8.88
CA CYS A 328 -5.86 13.12 8.80
C CYS A 328 -6.63 14.35 8.27
N GLU A 329 -6.40 15.51 8.86
CA GLU A 329 -7.05 16.77 8.49
C GLU A 329 -6.74 17.17 7.04
N THR A 330 -5.49 16.98 6.60
CA THR A 330 -5.09 17.21 5.21
C THR A 330 -5.92 16.37 4.24
N TYR A 331 -6.05 15.08 4.52
CA TYR A 331 -6.85 14.17 3.68
C TYR A 331 -8.36 14.47 3.75
N LEU A 332 -8.91 14.85 4.92
CA LEU A 332 -10.30 15.29 5.02
C LEU A 332 -10.54 16.55 4.18
N GLN A 333 -9.62 17.51 4.20
CA GLN A 333 -9.72 18.72 3.40
C GLN A 333 -9.71 18.41 1.90
N MET A 334 -8.83 17.52 1.44
CA MET A 334 -8.82 17.07 0.05
C MET A 334 -10.13 16.38 -0.36
N ALA A 335 -10.69 15.56 0.54
CA ALA A 335 -11.99 14.91 0.31
C ALA A 335 -13.10 15.95 0.15
N VAL A 336 -13.15 16.97 1.02
CA VAL A 336 -14.08 18.10 0.94
C VAL A 336 -13.94 18.83 -0.40
N ASP A 337 -12.71 19.15 -0.81
CA ASP A 337 -12.47 19.91 -2.04
C ASP A 337 -12.84 19.12 -3.29
N CYS A 338 -12.68 17.79 -3.26
CA CYS A 338 -13.18 16.93 -4.31
C CYS A 338 -14.71 16.84 -4.29
N CYS A 339 -15.35 16.63 -3.14
CA CYS A 339 -16.82 16.59 -3.03
C CYS A 339 -17.49 17.89 -3.50
N ARG A 340 -16.91 19.06 -3.18
CA ARG A 340 -17.38 20.35 -3.72
C ARG A 340 -17.38 20.40 -5.25
N LYS A 341 -16.41 19.76 -5.91
CA LYS A 341 -16.36 19.68 -7.38
C LYS A 341 -17.40 18.70 -7.95
N LEU A 342 -17.84 17.71 -7.17
CA LEU A 342 -18.89 16.76 -7.57
C LEU A 342 -20.29 17.37 -7.49
N VAL A 343 -20.54 18.25 -6.50
CA VAL A 343 -21.85 18.90 -6.30
C VAL A 343 -22.08 20.08 -7.25
N ASN A 344 -21.01 20.76 -7.66
CA ASN A 344 -21.08 21.91 -8.57
C ASN A 344 -21.12 21.55 -10.06
N ARG A 345 -21.33 20.28 -10.40
CA ARG A 345 -21.47 19.75 -11.77
C ARG A 345 -22.80 19.03 -11.88
#